data_AF-A0A9E0NHK1-F1
#
_entry.id   AF-A0A9E0NHK1-F1
#
_cell.length_a   1.000
_cell.length_b   1.000
_cell.length_c   1.000
_cell.angle_alpha   90.00
_cell.angle_beta   90.00
_cell.angle_gamma   90.00
#
_symmetry.space_group_name_H-M   'P 1'
#
loop_
_entity.id
_entity.type
_entity.pdbx_description
1 polymer ?
#
loop_
_entity_poly.entity_id
_entity_poly.type
_entity_poly.pdbx_seq_one_letter_code
_entity_poly.pdbx_strand_id
1 'polypeptide(L)'
;MQSLLPDYKERLQAVAELIQSSDELSAYLDEETPELYKVLQDTYEPMVAEIYHEVADHHPLQLPELERVLLNPFFEGLFQPRILGYCVLRGELNEQYKYVRPQETFRQFLLAIANSANFDVIKQRIGQTVQLGFALSSDIWIANLMEQIENKKVRAYFQSMIHDRFRDVGARKLLLERYKNQFQQYNFFYAKFPESANELQVESASLRHFLLSRISFRASHDSYIEEIHKLIAQKSFFKEPDFIEIISIISNFIHLNQTETQHLANALNACRYENPQFNQLYFRFLKKAYREDMQMGEETDRKFFSLLNRNEGDDLIRYYTLMATIHDKGFVHEDTLDAVNAFYSQYEGMSVINECLRLAILQMFRNVVTNLSEPEYPSFFELLRVFNNYMNVFGNSAFDQETKGMCLDFVRKLMAFYRDKRSKEYQEIKRAVSSQFVECNFLTEREVVELFKIKRKKKEKAE
;
A
#
# COMPACT_ATOMS: atom_id res chain seq x y z
N MET A 1 11.68 -17.13 -11.87
CA MET A 1 12.57 -16.39 -10.94
C MET A 1 13.87 -16.13 -11.66
N GLN A 2 14.42 -14.93 -11.54
CA GLN A 2 15.62 -14.54 -12.26
C GLN A 2 16.87 -14.95 -11.47
N SER A 3 17.95 -15.24 -12.20
CA SER A 3 19.23 -15.51 -11.57
C SER A 3 19.89 -14.24 -11.06
N LEU A 4 20.57 -14.33 -9.93
CA LEU A 4 21.33 -13.20 -9.39
C LEU A 4 22.51 -12.87 -10.33
N LEU A 5 22.63 -11.59 -10.70
CA LEU A 5 23.70 -11.12 -11.59
C LEU A 5 25.10 -11.40 -11.00
N PRO A 6 26.12 -11.65 -11.85
CA PRO A 6 27.48 -11.92 -11.39
C PRO A 6 28.06 -10.84 -10.47
N ASP A 7 27.83 -9.56 -10.79
CA ASP A 7 28.29 -8.43 -9.97
C ASP A 7 27.78 -8.51 -8.52
N TYR A 8 26.48 -8.78 -8.33
CA TYR A 8 25.92 -8.94 -6.98
C TYR A 8 26.48 -10.15 -6.25
N LYS A 9 26.77 -11.25 -6.97
CA LYS A 9 27.41 -12.43 -6.39
C LYS A 9 28.83 -12.13 -5.92
N GLU A 10 29.62 -11.46 -6.75
CA GLU A 10 31.00 -11.07 -6.44
C GLU A 10 31.05 -10.11 -5.26
N ARG A 11 30.16 -9.11 -5.21
CA ARG A 11 30.07 -8.16 -4.09
C ARG A 11 29.64 -8.84 -2.79
N LEU A 12 28.65 -9.74 -2.83
CA LEU A 12 28.26 -10.52 -1.64
C LEU A 12 29.37 -11.44 -1.17
N GLN A 13 30.10 -12.07 -2.10
CA GLN A 13 31.26 -12.90 -1.77
C GLN A 13 32.37 -12.06 -1.13
N ALA A 14 32.67 -10.87 -1.66
CA ALA A 14 33.66 -9.97 -1.08
C ALA A 14 33.28 -9.55 0.35
N VAL A 15 31.98 -9.28 0.61
CA VAL A 15 31.50 -8.99 1.97
C VAL A 15 31.67 -10.20 2.89
N ALA A 16 31.32 -11.41 2.42
CA ALA A 16 31.51 -12.63 3.20
C ALA A 16 33.00 -12.87 3.52
N GLU A 17 33.89 -12.73 2.54
CA GLU A 17 35.34 -12.86 2.74
C GLU A 17 35.85 -11.82 3.75
N LEU A 18 35.40 -10.57 3.64
CA LEU A 18 35.76 -9.50 4.57
C LEU A 18 35.32 -9.81 6.01
N ILE A 19 34.10 -10.30 6.21
CA ILE A 19 33.60 -10.72 7.53
C ILE A 19 34.48 -11.85 8.07
N GLN A 20 34.73 -12.88 7.26
CA GLN A 20 35.46 -14.08 7.69
C GLN A 20 36.95 -13.81 7.98
N SER A 21 37.55 -12.80 7.34
CA SER A 21 38.93 -12.39 7.60
C SER A 21 39.07 -11.24 8.59
N SER A 22 37.99 -10.81 9.26
CA SER A 22 38.00 -9.63 10.12
C SER A 22 38.58 -9.91 11.52
N ASP A 23 39.27 -8.90 12.07
CA ASP A 23 39.74 -8.93 13.45
C ASP A 23 38.54 -8.89 14.41
N GLU A 24 37.45 -8.21 14.02
CA GLU A 24 36.21 -8.13 14.76
C GLU A 24 35.54 -9.51 14.92
N LEU A 25 35.53 -10.33 13.86
CA LEU A 25 34.99 -11.69 13.95
C LEU A 25 35.90 -12.57 14.79
N SER A 26 37.22 -12.45 14.60
CA SER A 26 38.19 -13.22 15.40
C SER A 26 38.02 -12.92 16.90
N ALA A 27 37.90 -11.64 17.27
CA ALA A 27 37.64 -11.23 18.65
C ALA A 27 36.29 -11.76 19.17
N TYR A 28 35.23 -11.71 18.34
CA TYR A 28 33.94 -12.27 18.73
C TYR A 28 34.00 -13.79 18.93
N LEU A 29 34.73 -14.54 18.09
CA LEU A 29 34.87 -15.99 18.24
C LEU A 29 35.68 -16.37 19.48
N ASP A 30 36.59 -15.51 19.94
CA ASP A 30 37.39 -15.75 21.15
C ASP A 30 36.60 -15.47 22.44
N GLU A 31 35.81 -14.39 22.48
CA GLU A 31 35.14 -13.93 23.71
C GLU A 31 33.62 -14.16 23.74
N GLU A 32 32.97 -14.35 22.59
CA GLU A 32 31.54 -14.60 22.37
C GLU A 32 30.59 -13.60 23.09
N THR A 33 30.98 -12.32 23.20
CA THR A 33 30.17 -11.31 23.88
C THR A 33 29.14 -10.63 22.96
N PRO A 34 27.94 -10.25 23.47
CA PRO A 34 26.94 -9.51 22.70
C PRO A 34 27.45 -8.17 22.15
N GLU A 35 28.36 -7.51 22.88
CA GLU A 35 28.97 -6.25 22.49
C GLU A 35 29.84 -6.39 21.25
N LEU A 36 30.65 -7.45 21.16
CA LEU A 36 31.47 -7.73 19.98
C LEU A 36 30.63 -8.11 18.76
N TYR A 37 29.56 -8.90 18.97
CA TYR A 37 28.62 -9.17 17.88
C TYR A 37 27.90 -7.89 17.42
N LYS A 38 27.67 -6.93 18.31
CA LYS A 38 27.10 -5.64 17.95
C LYS A 38 28.05 -4.83 17.07
N VAL A 39 29.36 -4.91 17.30
CA VAL A 39 30.38 -4.31 16.41
C VAL A 39 30.31 -4.94 15.01
N LEU A 40 30.26 -6.28 14.91
CA LEU A 40 30.07 -6.97 13.63
C LEU A 40 28.82 -6.49 12.88
N GLN A 41 27.71 -6.33 13.59
CA GLN A 41 26.47 -5.82 13.01
C GLN A 41 26.63 -4.41 12.47
N ASP A 42 27.14 -3.48 13.29
CA ASP A 42 27.22 -2.08 12.94
C ASP A 42 28.21 -1.83 11.78
N THR A 43 29.22 -2.69 11.64
CA THR A 43 30.20 -2.63 10.55
C THR A 43 29.67 -3.26 9.25
N TYR A 44 29.15 -4.50 9.28
CA TYR A 44 28.91 -5.28 8.06
C TYR A 44 27.44 -5.36 7.63
N GLU A 45 26.47 -5.20 8.54
CA GLU A 45 25.05 -5.19 8.17
C GLU A 45 24.73 -4.08 7.14
N PRO A 46 25.28 -2.85 7.24
CA PRO A 46 25.08 -1.81 6.22
C PRO A 46 25.57 -2.18 4.82
N MET A 47 26.68 -2.92 4.71
CA MET A 47 27.23 -3.34 3.41
C MET A 47 26.30 -4.34 2.71
N VAL A 48 25.75 -5.30 3.47
CA VAL A 48 24.73 -6.22 2.96
C VAL A 48 23.44 -5.48 2.62
N ALA A 49 23.04 -4.52 3.45
CA ALA A 49 21.84 -3.71 3.23
C ALA A 49 21.93 -2.92 1.92
N GLU A 50 23.08 -2.32 1.61
CA GLU A 50 23.30 -1.57 0.38
C GLU A 50 23.07 -2.46 -0.86
N ILE A 51 23.69 -3.64 -0.90
CA ILE A 51 23.49 -4.60 -2.00
C ILE A 51 22.03 -5.06 -2.08
N TYR A 52 21.43 -5.37 -0.93
CA TYR A 52 20.03 -5.80 -0.87
C TYR A 52 19.09 -4.73 -1.44
N HIS A 53 19.27 -3.47 -1.03
CA HIS A 53 18.44 -2.35 -1.48
C HIS A 53 18.64 -2.08 -2.97
N GLU A 54 19.87 -2.16 -3.46
CA GLU A 54 20.14 -2.01 -4.88
C GLU A 54 19.44 -3.09 -5.72
N VAL A 55 19.48 -4.36 -5.28
CA VAL A 55 18.74 -5.45 -5.94
C VAL A 55 17.24 -5.24 -5.83
N ALA A 56 16.72 -4.85 -4.66
CA ALA A 56 15.31 -4.57 -4.49
C ALA A 56 14.83 -3.45 -5.42
N ASP A 57 15.64 -2.41 -5.63
CA ASP A 57 15.30 -1.25 -6.43
C ASP A 57 15.48 -1.48 -7.93
N HIS A 58 16.49 -2.23 -8.36
CA HIS A 58 16.80 -2.38 -9.78
C HIS A 58 16.45 -3.76 -10.34
N HIS A 59 16.58 -4.83 -9.55
CA HIS A 59 16.44 -6.22 -10.00
C HIS A 59 15.60 -7.07 -9.01
N PRO A 60 14.36 -6.65 -8.67
CA PRO A 60 13.62 -7.23 -7.55
C PRO A 60 13.31 -8.72 -7.72
N LEU A 61 13.23 -9.23 -8.96
CA LEU A 61 12.99 -10.65 -9.23
C LEU A 61 14.18 -11.56 -8.89
N GLN A 62 15.34 -10.98 -8.57
CA GLN A 62 16.55 -11.68 -8.11
C GLN A 62 16.65 -11.76 -6.57
N LEU A 63 15.79 -11.02 -5.83
CA LEU A 63 15.80 -11.02 -4.37
C LEU A 63 15.76 -12.43 -3.76
N PRO A 64 14.97 -13.40 -4.28
CA PRO A 64 14.94 -14.73 -3.66
C PRO A 64 16.23 -15.53 -3.81
N GLU A 65 17.02 -15.29 -4.86
CA GLU A 65 18.35 -15.89 -4.96
C GLU A 65 19.33 -15.19 -4.02
N LEU A 66 19.29 -13.85 -3.95
CA LEU A 66 20.10 -13.07 -3.00
C LEU A 66 19.84 -13.50 -1.55
N GLU A 67 18.57 -13.64 -1.16
CA GLU A 67 18.18 -14.08 0.17
C GLU A 67 18.69 -15.49 0.48
N ARG A 68 18.71 -16.39 -0.50
CA ARG A 68 19.30 -17.73 -0.34
C ARG A 68 20.81 -17.69 -0.14
N VAL A 69 21.52 -16.80 -0.84
CA VAL A 69 22.96 -16.60 -0.63
C VAL A 69 23.22 -16.12 0.82
N LEU A 70 22.39 -15.24 1.34
CA LEU A 70 22.50 -14.71 2.70
C LEU A 70 22.13 -15.72 3.82
N LEU A 71 21.66 -16.92 3.46
CA LEU A 71 21.55 -18.04 4.41
C LEU A 71 22.90 -18.72 4.67
N ASN A 72 23.94 -18.41 3.88
CA ASN A 72 25.26 -18.96 4.07
C ASN A 72 25.82 -18.54 5.46
N PRO A 73 26.33 -19.49 6.26
CA PRO A 73 26.94 -19.18 7.56
C PRO A 73 28.04 -18.12 7.53
N PHE A 74 28.72 -17.91 6.41
CA PHE A 74 29.79 -16.89 6.30
C PHE A 74 29.31 -15.45 6.51
N PHE A 75 28.00 -15.19 6.47
CA PHE A 75 27.42 -13.90 6.85
C PHE A 75 27.07 -13.78 8.33
N GLU A 76 27.41 -14.78 9.14
CA GLU A 76 27.20 -14.86 10.60
C GLU A 76 25.75 -14.67 11.07
N GLY A 77 24.79 -14.72 10.14
CA GLY A 77 23.39 -14.42 10.42
C GLY A 77 23.09 -12.93 10.67
N LEU A 78 24.01 -12.03 10.31
CA LEU A 78 23.90 -10.58 10.60
C LEU A 78 22.62 -9.95 10.01
N PHE A 79 22.30 -10.27 8.75
CA PHE A 79 21.16 -9.69 8.04
C PHE A 79 19.87 -10.53 8.11
N GLN A 80 19.95 -11.76 8.65
CA GLN A 80 18.80 -12.68 8.74
C GLN A 80 17.61 -12.10 9.55
N PRO A 81 17.80 -11.38 10.67
CA PRO A 81 16.69 -10.75 11.39
C PRO A 81 15.82 -9.84 10.51
N ARG A 82 16.46 -9.13 9.57
CA ARG A 82 15.78 -8.18 8.69
C ARG A 82 15.00 -8.91 7.59
N ILE A 83 15.61 -9.90 6.95
CA ILE A 83 14.94 -10.73 5.95
C ILE A 83 13.77 -11.50 6.55
N LEU A 84 13.91 -11.98 7.79
CA LEU A 84 12.82 -12.64 8.50
C LEU A 84 11.59 -11.71 8.61
N GLY A 85 11.82 -10.42 8.88
CA GLY A 85 10.77 -9.41 8.89
C GLY A 85 10.10 -9.23 7.53
N TYR A 86 10.90 -9.17 6.46
CA TYR A 86 10.39 -9.11 5.08
C TYR A 86 9.54 -10.33 4.74
N CYS A 87 9.98 -11.55 5.10
CA CYS A 87 9.24 -12.78 4.86
C CYS A 87 7.85 -12.76 5.52
N VAL A 88 7.76 -12.28 6.76
CA VAL A 88 6.48 -12.18 7.48
C VAL A 88 5.54 -11.18 6.81
N LEU A 89 6.06 -10.06 6.31
CA LEU A 89 5.28 -8.98 5.70
C LEU A 89 4.86 -9.24 4.24
N ARG A 90 5.53 -10.15 3.53
CA ARG A 90 5.19 -10.52 2.15
C ARG A 90 4.00 -11.46 2.04
N GLY A 91 3.68 -12.20 3.10
CA GLY A 91 2.66 -13.25 3.04
C GLY A 91 1.25 -12.69 2.85
N GLU A 92 0.48 -13.36 1.99
CA GLU A 92 -0.92 -13.03 1.74
C GLU A 92 -1.81 -13.42 2.93
N LEU A 93 -2.69 -12.51 3.36
CA LEU A 93 -3.56 -12.70 4.50
C LEU A 93 -5.04 -12.77 4.10
N ASN A 94 -5.79 -13.66 4.75
CA ASN A 94 -7.25 -13.68 4.66
C ASN A 94 -7.90 -12.65 5.61
N GLU A 95 -9.24 -12.58 5.59
CA GLU A 95 -10.03 -11.67 6.44
C GLU A 95 -9.79 -11.86 7.95
N GLN A 96 -9.36 -13.06 8.35
CA GLN A 96 -9.02 -13.36 9.73
C GLN A 96 -7.57 -13.02 10.08
N TYR A 97 -6.80 -12.37 9.21
CA TYR A 97 -5.37 -12.11 9.39
C TYR A 97 -4.58 -13.40 9.67
N LYS A 98 -4.85 -14.45 8.88
CA LYS A 98 -4.02 -15.64 8.77
C LYS A 98 -3.45 -15.74 7.37
N TYR A 99 -2.26 -16.33 7.24
CA TYR A 99 -1.70 -16.63 5.94
C TYR A 99 -2.63 -17.56 5.16
N VAL A 100 -2.95 -17.17 3.93
CA VAL A 100 -3.74 -18.00 3.00
C VAL A 100 -2.97 -19.28 2.67
N ARG A 101 -1.64 -19.19 2.60
CA ARG A 101 -0.74 -20.29 2.24
C ARG A 101 0.44 -20.40 3.19
N PRO A 102 0.99 -21.63 3.38
CA PRO A 102 2.24 -21.84 4.09
C PRO A 102 3.37 -20.92 3.58
N GLN A 103 4.07 -20.26 4.50
CA GLN A 103 5.17 -19.34 4.17
C GLN A 103 6.50 -20.08 4.18
N GLU A 104 6.89 -20.66 3.04
CA GLU A 104 8.08 -21.51 2.93
C GLU A 104 9.38 -20.74 3.17
N THR A 105 9.52 -19.54 2.61
CA THR A 105 10.72 -18.70 2.86
C THR A 105 10.86 -18.33 4.33
N PHE A 106 9.74 -18.01 5.01
CA PHE A 106 9.74 -17.78 6.45
C PHE A 106 10.21 -19.02 7.23
N ARG A 107 9.74 -20.22 6.84
CA ARG A 107 10.19 -21.49 7.40
C ARG A 107 11.71 -21.66 7.28
N GLN A 108 12.25 -21.44 6.08
CA GLN A 108 13.68 -21.61 5.77
C GLN A 108 14.55 -20.70 6.63
N PHE A 109 14.19 -19.41 6.76
CA PHE A 109 14.93 -18.49 7.62
C PHE A 109 14.83 -18.84 9.11
N LEU A 110 13.67 -19.30 9.59
CA LEU A 110 13.56 -19.76 10.98
C LEU A 110 14.45 -20.97 11.26
N LEU A 111 14.51 -21.94 10.34
CA LEU A 111 15.37 -23.12 10.48
C LEU A 111 16.85 -22.75 10.39
N ALA A 112 17.24 -21.84 9.48
CA ALA A 112 18.60 -21.35 9.40
C ALA A 112 19.04 -20.65 10.69
N ILE A 113 18.18 -19.78 11.25
CA ILE A 113 18.44 -19.13 12.54
C ILE A 113 18.49 -20.16 13.67
N ALA A 114 17.58 -21.14 13.69
CA ALA A 114 17.52 -22.18 14.71
C ALA A 114 18.81 -23.03 14.77
N ASN A 115 19.48 -23.19 13.63
CA ASN A 115 20.72 -23.92 13.47
C ASN A 115 21.97 -23.02 13.50
N SER A 116 21.82 -21.71 13.70
CA SER A 116 22.94 -20.77 13.75
C SER A 116 23.71 -20.89 15.06
N ALA A 117 25.03 -20.82 15.00
CA ALA A 117 25.90 -20.69 16.17
C ALA A 117 25.56 -19.41 16.98
N ASN A 118 25.13 -18.35 16.30
CA ASN A 118 24.85 -17.05 16.88
C ASN A 118 23.39 -16.91 17.36
N PHE A 119 22.67 -18.02 17.53
CA PHE A 119 21.25 -18.01 17.90
C PHE A 119 20.96 -17.17 19.15
N ASP A 120 21.80 -17.27 20.18
CA ASP A 120 21.58 -16.58 21.46
C ASP A 120 21.63 -15.05 21.36
N VAL A 121 22.35 -14.52 20.36
CA VAL A 121 22.37 -13.09 20.06
C VAL A 121 21.25 -12.73 19.07
N ILE A 122 21.04 -13.53 18.03
CA ILE A 122 19.99 -13.32 17.01
C ILE A 122 18.59 -13.32 17.64
N LYS A 123 18.32 -14.21 18.60
CA LYS A 123 17.02 -14.34 19.27
C LYS A 123 16.55 -13.06 19.98
N GLN A 124 17.49 -12.17 20.32
CA GLN A 124 17.19 -10.89 20.96
C GLN A 124 16.54 -9.89 19.99
N ARG A 125 16.72 -10.07 18.67
CA ARG A 125 16.23 -9.16 17.63
C ARG A 125 14.96 -9.65 16.92
N ILE A 126 14.72 -10.95 16.90
CA ILE A 126 13.63 -11.55 16.09
C ILE A 126 12.33 -11.80 16.85
N GLY A 127 12.28 -11.56 18.16
CA GLY A 127 11.13 -11.94 19.00
C GLY A 127 9.79 -11.42 18.48
N GLN A 128 9.70 -10.13 18.18
CA GLN A 128 8.48 -9.53 17.61
C GLN A 128 8.13 -10.12 16.23
N THR A 129 9.13 -10.34 15.38
CA THR A 129 8.98 -10.92 14.05
C THR A 129 8.38 -12.33 14.12
N VAL A 130 8.94 -13.18 14.98
CA VAL A 130 8.48 -14.56 15.19
C VAL A 130 7.07 -14.57 15.78
N GLN A 131 6.80 -13.72 16.78
CA GLN A 131 5.46 -13.59 17.36
C GLN A 131 4.42 -13.24 16.31
N LEU A 132 4.72 -12.28 15.42
CA LEU A 132 3.83 -11.92 14.32
C LEU A 132 3.68 -13.07 13.33
N GLY A 133 4.78 -13.65 12.83
CA GLY A 133 4.74 -14.75 11.89
C GLY A 133 3.92 -15.95 12.40
N PHE A 134 4.06 -16.31 13.68
CA PHE A 134 3.25 -17.36 14.31
C PHE A 134 1.80 -16.95 14.54
N ALA A 135 1.55 -15.70 14.95
CA ALA A 135 0.18 -15.18 15.04
C ALA A 135 -0.56 -15.25 13.71
N LEU A 136 0.14 -15.09 12.58
CA LEU A 136 -0.42 -15.17 11.23
C LEU A 136 -0.42 -16.61 10.67
N SER A 137 0.39 -17.53 11.19
CA SER A 137 0.47 -18.92 10.71
C SER A 137 -0.63 -19.82 11.28
N SER A 138 -0.85 -20.97 10.66
CA SER A 138 -1.72 -22.02 11.20
C SER A 138 -0.99 -22.85 12.26
N ASP A 139 -1.74 -23.38 13.23
CA ASP A 139 -1.15 -24.18 14.33
C ASP A 139 -0.46 -25.44 13.80
N ILE A 140 -1.01 -26.06 12.75
CA ILE A 140 -0.41 -27.22 12.07
C ILE A 140 0.96 -26.86 11.47
N TRP A 141 1.05 -25.71 10.80
CA TRP A 141 2.32 -25.26 10.22
C TRP A 141 3.37 -25.01 11.30
N ILE A 142 2.98 -24.40 12.43
CA ILE A 142 3.87 -24.16 13.56
C ILE A 142 4.33 -25.49 14.17
N ALA A 143 3.43 -26.44 14.40
CA ALA A 143 3.78 -27.75 14.95
C ALA A 143 4.82 -28.47 14.06
N ASN A 144 4.58 -28.53 12.75
CA ASN A 144 5.49 -29.13 11.78
C ASN A 144 6.88 -28.45 11.75
N LEU A 145 6.94 -27.14 11.96
CA LEU A 145 8.21 -26.41 12.10
C LEU A 145 8.93 -26.81 13.38
N MET A 146 8.24 -26.87 14.52
CA MET A 146 8.86 -27.18 15.82
C MET A 146 9.47 -28.58 15.86
N GLU A 147 8.85 -29.54 15.16
CA GLU A 147 9.34 -30.92 15.05
C GLU A 147 10.72 -30.99 14.36
N GLN A 148 11.00 -30.09 13.43
CA GLN A 148 12.28 -30.02 12.70
C GLN A 148 13.42 -29.38 13.51
N ILE A 149 13.12 -28.74 14.64
CA ILE A 149 14.13 -28.06 15.46
C ILE A 149 14.64 -29.04 16.52
N GLU A 150 15.82 -29.63 16.34
CA GLU A 150 16.36 -30.63 17.27
C GLU A 150 16.74 -30.05 18.64
N ASN A 151 17.30 -28.84 18.67
CA ASN A 151 17.77 -28.20 19.89
C ASN A 151 16.59 -27.79 20.79
N LYS A 152 16.48 -28.43 21.96
CA LYS A 152 15.38 -28.20 22.93
C LYS A 152 15.31 -26.76 23.44
N LYS A 153 16.44 -26.07 23.63
CA LYS A 153 16.46 -24.67 24.10
C LYS A 153 15.92 -23.73 23.03
N VAL A 154 16.35 -23.93 21.79
CA VAL A 154 15.87 -23.18 20.62
C VAL A 154 14.38 -23.42 20.40
N ARG A 155 13.95 -24.68 20.47
CA ARG A 155 12.52 -25.06 20.39
C ARG A 155 11.69 -24.38 21.48
N ALA A 156 12.16 -24.39 22.73
CA ALA A 156 11.46 -23.72 23.84
C ALA A 156 11.34 -22.20 23.62
N TYR A 157 12.36 -21.55 23.07
CA TYR A 157 12.28 -20.13 22.70
C TYR A 157 11.17 -19.90 21.67
N PHE A 158 11.13 -20.65 20.58
CA PHE A 158 10.09 -20.47 19.56
C PHE A 158 8.69 -20.76 20.14
N GLN A 159 8.54 -21.79 20.97
CA GLN A 159 7.27 -22.06 21.67
C GLN A 159 6.83 -20.88 22.55
N SER A 160 7.77 -20.18 23.21
CA SER A 160 7.47 -19.00 24.02
C SER A 160 7.00 -17.78 23.22
N MET A 161 7.21 -17.77 21.90
CA MET A 161 6.73 -16.72 21.00
C MET A 161 5.26 -16.91 20.58
N ILE A 162 4.65 -18.06 20.90
CA ILE A 162 3.23 -18.31 20.64
C ILE A 162 2.43 -17.69 21.80
N HIS A 163 1.66 -16.63 21.51
CA HIS A 163 0.85 -15.95 22.51
C HIS A 163 -0.65 -16.07 22.24
N ASP A 164 -1.39 -16.53 23.25
CA ASP A 164 -2.85 -16.71 23.15
C ASP A 164 -3.63 -15.42 22.87
N ARG A 165 -3.10 -14.26 23.26
CA ARG A 165 -3.71 -12.96 22.95
C ARG A 165 -3.91 -12.74 21.45
N PHE A 166 -3.10 -13.38 20.61
CA PHE A 166 -3.18 -13.27 19.16
C PHE A 166 -4.14 -14.29 18.53
N ARG A 167 -4.91 -15.05 19.34
CA ARG A 167 -6.10 -15.74 18.82
C ARG A 167 -7.18 -14.73 18.42
N ASP A 168 -7.22 -13.58 19.10
CA ASP A 168 -8.09 -12.46 18.74
C ASP A 168 -7.67 -11.82 17.40
N VAL A 169 -8.66 -11.52 16.56
CA VAL A 169 -8.43 -10.93 15.23
C VAL A 169 -7.97 -9.47 15.35
N GLY A 170 -8.56 -8.70 16.27
CA GLY A 170 -8.22 -7.29 16.48
C GLY A 170 -6.78 -7.12 16.98
N ALA A 171 -6.36 -7.94 17.93
CA ALA A 171 -4.99 -7.98 18.44
C ALA A 171 -3.96 -8.33 17.36
N ARG A 172 -4.30 -9.25 16.46
CA ARG A 172 -3.45 -9.60 15.30
C ARG A 172 -3.33 -8.46 14.31
N LYS A 173 -4.45 -7.85 13.94
CA LYS A 173 -4.48 -6.68 13.06
C LYS A 173 -3.59 -5.56 13.61
N LEU A 174 -3.75 -5.22 14.89
CA LEU A 174 -2.95 -4.17 15.55
C LEU A 174 -1.46 -4.53 15.64
N LEU A 175 -1.11 -5.80 15.83
CA LEU A 175 0.29 -6.24 15.80
C LEU A 175 0.88 -6.06 14.40
N LEU A 176 0.16 -6.52 13.37
CA LEU A 176 0.59 -6.41 11.97
C LEU A 176 0.77 -4.95 11.56
N GLU A 177 -0.21 -4.09 11.82
CA GLU A 177 -0.14 -2.67 11.44
C GLU A 177 1.06 -1.97 12.08
N ARG A 178 1.26 -2.16 13.39
CA ARG A 178 2.42 -1.59 14.10
C ARG A 178 3.74 -2.14 13.59
N TYR A 179 3.80 -3.42 13.25
CA TYR A 179 5.01 -4.03 12.73
C TYR A 179 5.31 -3.54 11.31
N LYS A 180 4.31 -3.54 10.41
CA LYS A 180 4.42 -3.02 9.04
C LYS A 180 4.96 -1.59 9.02
N ASN A 181 4.55 -0.74 9.97
CA ASN A 181 5.04 0.63 10.09
C ASN A 181 6.56 0.74 10.28
N GLN A 182 7.20 -0.27 10.89
CA GLN A 182 8.66 -0.31 11.06
C GLN A 182 9.39 -0.52 9.73
N PHE A 183 8.69 -1.00 8.70
CA PHE A 183 9.27 -1.38 7.42
C PHE A 183 8.81 -0.54 6.22
N GLN A 184 8.03 0.52 6.46
CA GLN A 184 7.44 1.35 5.39
C GLN A 184 8.48 1.95 4.42
N GLN A 185 9.71 2.17 4.89
CA GLN A 185 10.77 2.78 4.09
C GLN A 185 11.60 1.76 3.29
N TYR A 186 11.40 0.46 3.52
CA TYR A 186 12.20 -0.57 2.86
C TYR A 186 11.44 -1.18 1.69
N ASN A 187 12.10 -1.21 0.54
CA ASN A 187 11.65 -1.97 -0.61
C ASN A 187 12.16 -3.42 -0.48
N PHE A 188 11.24 -4.37 -0.42
CA PHE A 188 11.58 -5.79 -0.28
C PHE A 188 10.60 -6.71 -1.00
N PHE A 189 9.63 -6.19 -1.75
CA PHE A 189 8.68 -7.07 -2.45
C PHE A 189 9.29 -7.65 -3.71
N TYR A 190 8.98 -8.92 -3.96
CA TYR A 190 9.19 -9.61 -5.23
C TYR A 190 7.94 -10.44 -5.54
N ALA A 191 7.78 -10.86 -6.79
CA ALA A 191 6.67 -11.72 -7.20
C ALA A 191 7.11 -12.74 -8.23
N LYS A 192 6.36 -13.84 -8.33
CA LYS A 192 6.42 -14.75 -9.46
C LYS A 192 5.38 -14.31 -10.49
N PHE A 193 5.81 -14.10 -11.73
CA PHE A 193 4.88 -13.87 -12.83
C PHE A 193 4.26 -15.21 -13.26
N PRO A 194 2.93 -15.31 -13.32
CA PRO A 194 2.24 -16.56 -13.64
C PRO A 194 2.37 -16.93 -15.12
N GLU A 195 2.56 -18.22 -15.39
CA GLU A 195 2.65 -18.77 -16.76
C GLU A 195 1.38 -19.54 -17.16
N SER A 196 0.45 -19.76 -16.22
CA SER A 196 -0.82 -20.45 -16.45
C SER A 196 -1.96 -19.86 -15.62
N ALA A 197 -3.22 -20.15 -15.97
CA ALA A 197 -4.38 -19.59 -15.26
C ALA A 197 -4.43 -20.03 -13.79
N ASN A 198 -4.04 -21.28 -13.52
CA ASN A 198 -3.91 -21.77 -12.15
C ASN A 198 -2.81 -21.02 -11.38
N GLU A 199 -1.68 -20.76 -12.02
CA GLU A 199 -0.62 -19.94 -11.40
C GLU A 199 -1.08 -18.51 -11.19
N LEU A 200 -1.88 -17.94 -12.10
CA LEU A 200 -2.40 -16.58 -11.95
C LEU A 200 -3.28 -16.48 -10.69
N GLN A 201 -4.20 -17.41 -10.47
CA GLN A 201 -5.04 -17.43 -9.25
C GLN A 201 -4.21 -17.56 -7.97
N VAL A 202 -3.05 -18.20 -8.06
CA VAL A 202 -2.11 -18.37 -6.95
C VAL A 202 -1.25 -17.12 -6.79
N GLU A 203 -0.69 -16.54 -7.84
CA GLU A 203 0.32 -15.47 -7.71
C GLU A 203 -0.26 -14.06 -7.81
N SER A 204 -1.54 -13.91 -8.18
CA SER A 204 -2.18 -12.60 -8.42
C SER A 204 -2.06 -11.64 -7.24
N ALA A 205 -2.34 -12.11 -6.03
CA ALA A 205 -2.21 -11.29 -4.83
C ALA A 205 -0.77 -10.83 -4.61
N SER A 206 0.22 -11.72 -4.72
CA SER A 206 1.63 -11.37 -4.55
C SER A 206 2.10 -10.39 -5.63
N LEU A 207 1.75 -10.65 -6.89
CA LEU A 207 2.07 -9.80 -8.03
C LEU A 207 1.45 -8.41 -7.89
N ARG A 208 0.19 -8.33 -7.43
CA ARG A 208 -0.48 -7.07 -7.13
C ARG A 208 0.29 -6.27 -6.08
N HIS A 209 0.60 -6.87 -4.93
CA HIS A 209 1.34 -6.19 -3.86
C HIS A 209 2.72 -5.73 -4.33
N PHE A 210 3.41 -6.56 -5.12
CA PHE A 210 4.67 -6.21 -5.75
C PHE A 210 4.52 -4.96 -6.63
N LEU A 211 3.63 -4.96 -7.62
CA LEU A 211 3.46 -3.82 -8.53
C LEU A 211 3.06 -2.54 -7.79
N LEU A 212 2.12 -2.62 -6.84
CA LEU A 212 1.71 -1.45 -6.05
C LEU A 212 2.85 -0.91 -5.18
N SER A 213 3.67 -1.79 -4.60
CA SER A 213 4.86 -1.39 -3.85
C SER A 213 5.85 -0.66 -4.77
N ARG A 214 6.08 -1.16 -6.00
CA ARG A 214 6.97 -0.52 -6.97
C ARG A 214 6.51 0.89 -7.32
N ILE A 215 5.20 1.06 -7.53
CA ILE A 215 4.58 2.36 -7.79
C ILE A 215 4.77 3.31 -6.60
N SER A 216 4.55 2.85 -5.36
CA SER A 216 4.72 3.69 -4.18
C SER A 216 6.16 4.14 -3.97
N PHE A 217 7.14 3.31 -4.31
CA PHE A 217 8.58 3.65 -4.25
C PHE A 217 9.07 4.42 -5.49
N ARG A 218 8.21 4.65 -6.50
CA ARG A 218 8.60 5.25 -7.79
C ARG A 218 9.80 4.55 -8.44
N ALA A 219 9.85 3.23 -8.30
CA ALA A 219 10.98 2.43 -8.73
C ALA A 219 10.84 2.03 -10.21
N SER A 220 11.97 1.72 -10.89
CA SER A 220 11.97 1.38 -12.32
C SER A 220 11.22 0.05 -12.62
N HIS A 221 10.79 -0.17 -13.86
CA HIS A 221 10.16 -1.42 -14.27
C HIS A 221 11.02 -2.21 -15.28
N ASP A 222 12.18 -1.66 -15.66
CA ASP A 222 12.96 -2.11 -16.82
C ASP A 222 13.43 -3.56 -16.72
N SER A 223 13.83 -4.01 -15.53
CA SER A 223 14.40 -5.35 -15.31
C SER A 223 13.40 -6.50 -15.44
N TYR A 224 12.11 -6.21 -15.58
CA TYR A 224 11.06 -7.22 -15.73
C TYR A 224 10.00 -6.85 -16.78
N ILE A 225 10.36 -5.99 -17.74
CA ILE A 225 9.49 -5.64 -18.87
C ILE A 225 9.15 -6.88 -19.72
N GLU A 226 10.11 -7.79 -19.92
CA GLU A 226 9.86 -9.01 -20.68
C GLU A 226 8.80 -9.90 -20.02
N GLU A 227 8.80 -9.98 -18.70
CA GLU A 227 7.80 -10.69 -17.91
C GLU A 227 6.42 -10.01 -18.01
N ILE A 228 6.37 -8.68 -18.00
CA ILE A 228 5.14 -7.93 -18.26
C ILE A 228 4.61 -8.26 -19.67
N HIS A 229 5.46 -8.26 -20.70
CA HIS A 229 5.05 -8.59 -22.06
C HIS A 229 4.51 -10.00 -22.20
N LYS A 230 5.19 -10.99 -21.60
CA LYS A 230 4.74 -12.38 -21.59
C LYS A 230 3.37 -12.50 -20.92
N LEU A 231 3.19 -11.83 -19.78
CA LEU A 231 1.93 -11.81 -19.04
C LEU A 231 0.77 -11.22 -19.86
N ILE A 232 0.95 -10.02 -20.44
CA ILE A 232 -0.15 -9.34 -21.16
C ILE A 232 -0.49 -9.99 -22.50
N ALA A 233 0.46 -10.69 -23.13
CA ALA A 233 0.23 -11.40 -24.39
C ALA A 233 -0.60 -12.69 -24.21
N GLN A 234 -0.78 -13.16 -22.98
CA GLN A 234 -1.38 -14.44 -22.68
C GLN A 234 -2.91 -14.39 -22.68
N LYS A 235 -3.51 -14.65 -23.85
CA LYS A 235 -4.98 -14.64 -24.05
C LYS A 235 -5.77 -15.54 -23.09
N SER A 236 -5.17 -16.62 -22.58
CA SER A 236 -5.82 -17.49 -21.59
C SER A 236 -6.19 -16.75 -20.30
N PHE A 237 -5.57 -15.60 -20.03
CA PHE A 237 -5.85 -14.79 -18.85
C PHE A 237 -6.99 -13.80 -19.03
N PHE A 238 -7.43 -13.52 -20.26
CA PHE A 238 -8.34 -12.39 -20.53
C PHE A 238 -9.69 -12.51 -19.83
N LYS A 239 -10.11 -13.71 -19.43
CA LYS A 239 -11.35 -13.97 -18.70
C LYS A 239 -11.19 -14.01 -17.19
N GLU A 240 -9.94 -14.05 -16.69
CA GLU A 240 -9.65 -14.15 -15.27
C GLU A 240 -9.77 -12.77 -14.59
N PRO A 241 -10.60 -12.61 -13.55
CA PRO A 241 -10.75 -11.33 -12.84
C PRO A 241 -9.43 -10.77 -12.31
N ASP A 242 -8.56 -11.66 -11.81
CA ASP A 242 -7.24 -11.33 -11.30
C ASP A 242 -6.34 -10.70 -12.37
N PHE A 243 -6.44 -11.18 -13.61
CA PHE A 243 -5.70 -10.58 -14.72
C PHE A 243 -6.19 -9.18 -15.02
N ILE A 244 -7.51 -8.95 -14.98
CA ILE A 244 -8.08 -7.62 -15.21
C ILE A 244 -7.56 -6.63 -14.16
N GLU A 245 -7.44 -7.04 -12.89
CA GLU A 245 -6.85 -6.19 -11.85
C GLU A 245 -5.37 -5.87 -12.17
N ILE A 246 -4.56 -6.87 -12.53
CA ILE A 246 -3.14 -6.67 -12.85
C ILE A 246 -2.95 -5.79 -14.09
N ILE A 247 -3.62 -6.08 -15.20
CA ILE A 247 -3.48 -5.26 -16.42
C ILE A 247 -4.00 -3.84 -16.21
N SER A 248 -4.99 -3.64 -15.33
CA SER A 248 -5.45 -2.30 -14.95
C SER A 248 -4.38 -1.53 -14.18
N ILE A 249 -3.65 -2.17 -13.25
CA ILE A 249 -2.51 -1.55 -12.56
C ILE A 249 -1.42 -1.14 -13.55
N ILE A 250 -1.04 -2.06 -14.45
CA ILE A 250 -0.02 -1.79 -15.47
C ILE A 250 -0.45 -0.61 -16.35
N SER A 251 -1.69 -0.63 -16.84
CA SER A 251 -2.23 0.38 -17.76
C SER A 251 -2.36 1.77 -17.13
N ASN A 252 -2.70 1.85 -15.84
CA ASN A 252 -2.84 3.13 -15.16
C ASN A 252 -1.48 3.69 -14.70
N PHE A 253 -0.58 2.86 -14.16
CA PHE A 253 0.54 3.36 -13.36
C PHE A 253 1.94 3.09 -13.93
N ILE A 254 2.13 2.07 -14.77
CA ILE A 254 3.47 1.73 -15.27
C ILE A 254 3.77 2.47 -16.57
N HIS A 255 4.80 3.31 -16.60
CA HIS A 255 5.20 4.05 -17.79
C HIS A 255 6.14 3.17 -18.62
N LEU A 256 5.73 2.90 -19.86
CA LEU A 256 6.44 2.07 -20.82
C LEU A 256 6.93 2.94 -21.99
N ASN A 257 7.90 2.45 -22.76
CA ASN A 257 8.30 3.16 -23.98
C ASN A 257 7.21 3.08 -25.06
N GLN A 258 7.39 3.76 -26.19
CA GLN A 258 6.36 3.85 -27.23
C GLN A 258 5.95 2.48 -27.80
N THR A 259 6.92 1.60 -28.07
CA THR A 259 6.67 0.27 -28.62
C THR A 259 5.88 -0.58 -27.62
N GLU A 260 6.33 -0.61 -26.37
CA GLU A 260 5.71 -1.34 -25.28
C GLU A 260 4.30 -0.83 -24.95
N THR A 261 4.10 0.50 -25.00
CA THR A 261 2.79 1.13 -24.85
C THR A 261 1.82 0.64 -25.93
N GLN A 262 2.27 0.49 -27.18
CA GLN A 262 1.44 -0.04 -28.25
C GLN A 262 1.08 -1.51 -28.02
N HIS A 263 2.03 -2.32 -27.53
CA HIS A 263 1.76 -3.72 -27.17
C HIS A 263 0.71 -3.82 -26.05
N LEU A 264 0.82 -2.97 -25.02
CA LEU A 264 -0.15 -2.90 -23.94
C LEU A 264 -1.53 -2.46 -24.42
N ALA A 265 -1.62 -1.41 -25.25
CA ALA A 265 -2.88 -0.95 -25.82
C ALA A 265 -3.57 -2.06 -26.64
N ASN A 266 -2.81 -2.81 -27.44
CA ASN A 266 -3.35 -3.92 -28.23
C ASN A 266 -3.89 -5.04 -27.31
N ALA A 267 -3.13 -5.42 -26.28
CA ALA A 267 -3.54 -6.45 -25.32
C ALA A 267 -4.78 -6.02 -24.51
N LEU A 268 -4.79 -4.78 -24.02
CA LEU A 268 -5.91 -4.21 -23.25
C LEU A 268 -7.21 -4.21 -24.06
N ASN A 269 -7.18 -3.72 -25.30
CA ASN A 269 -8.38 -3.69 -26.14
C ASN A 269 -8.82 -5.08 -26.60
N ALA A 270 -7.88 -6.00 -26.87
CA ALA A 270 -8.23 -7.39 -27.14
C ALA A 270 -8.89 -8.05 -25.93
N CYS A 271 -8.36 -7.80 -24.72
CA CYS A 271 -8.95 -8.28 -23.47
C CYS A 271 -10.35 -7.70 -23.24
N ARG A 272 -10.53 -6.40 -23.47
CA ARG A 272 -11.83 -5.72 -23.40
C ARG A 272 -12.86 -6.29 -24.36
N TYR A 273 -12.45 -6.58 -25.60
CA TYR A 273 -13.34 -7.18 -26.61
C TYR A 273 -13.69 -8.64 -26.31
N GLU A 274 -12.71 -9.44 -25.88
CA GLU A 274 -12.88 -10.88 -25.63
C GLU A 274 -13.57 -11.19 -24.28
N ASN A 275 -13.62 -10.22 -23.35
CA ASN A 275 -14.24 -10.37 -22.04
C ASN A 275 -15.47 -9.43 -21.87
N PRO A 276 -16.70 -9.95 -21.98
CA PRO A 276 -17.93 -9.17 -21.80
C PRO A 276 -18.07 -8.49 -20.43
N GLN A 277 -17.34 -8.96 -19.40
CA GLN A 277 -17.36 -8.40 -18.05
C GLN A 277 -16.25 -7.37 -17.82
N PHE A 278 -15.42 -7.06 -18.82
CA PHE A 278 -14.25 -6.19 -18.68
C PHE A 278 -14.60 -4.85 -18.01
N ASN A 279 -15.61 -4.13 -18.52
CA ASN A 279 -15.99 -2.82 -17.98
C ASN A 279 -16.39 -2.93 -16.51
N GLN A 280 -17.19 -3.93 -16.15
CA GLN A 280 -17.61 -4.14 -14.77
C GLN A 280 -16.41 -4.44 -13.84
N LEU A 281 -15.49 -5.29 -14.28
CA LEU A 281 -14.29 -5.66 -13.53
C LEU A 281 -13.34 -4.45 -13.40
N TYR A 282 -13.18 -3.68 -14.46
CA TYR A 282 -12.37 -2.46 -14.45
C TYR A 282 -12.94 -1.40 -13.48
N PHE A 283 -14.25 -1.14 -13.50
CA PHE A 283 -14.85 -0.21 -12.55
C PHE A 283 -14.75 -0.71 -11.10
N ARG A 284 -14.79 -2.03 -10.86
CA ARG A 284 -14.50 -2.58 -9.52
C ARG A 284 -13.06 -2.33 -9.11
N PHE A 285 -12.10 -2.50 -10.02
CA PHE A 285 -10.70 -2.12 -9.79
C PHE A 285 -10.58 -0.63 -9.45
N LEU A 286 -11.19 0.25 -10.25
CA LEU A 286 -11.13 1.70 -10.05
C LEU A 286 -11.72 2.11 -8.69
N LYS A 287 -12.88 1.56 -8.33
CA LYS A 287 -13.48 1.74 -7.01
C LYS A 287 -12.55 1.29 -5.88
N LYS A 288 -11.90 0.13 -6.04
CA LYS A 288 -10.94 -0.39 -5.05
C LYS A 288 -9.72 0.53 -4.95
N ALA A 289 -9.19 1.01 -6.07
CA ALA A 289 -8.05 1.92 -6.13
C ALA A 289 -8.34 3.24 -5.38
N TYR A 290 -9.51 3.84 -5.59
CA TYR A 290 -9.93 5.02 -4.84
C TYR A 290 -10.05 4.77 -3.32
N ARG A 291 -10.56 3.61 -2.91
CA ARG A 291 -10.74 3.27 -1.48
C ARG A 291 -9.44 2.91 -0.77
N GLU A 292 -8.43 2.46 -1.51
CA GLU A 292 -7.10 2.16 -1.00
C GLU A 292 -6.14 3.38 -1.11
N ASP A 293 -6.70 4.57 -1.36
CA ASP A 293 -5.96 5.83 -1.53
C ASP A 293 -4.80 5.72 -2.55
N MET A 294 -4.99 4.91 -3.61
CA MET A 294 -4.06 4.89 -4.73
C MET A 294 -4.07 6.26 -5.42
N GLN A 295 -2.93 6.68 -5.98
CA GLN A 295 -2.77 8.00 -6.62
C GLN A 295 -3.50 8.07 -7.99
N MET A 296 -4.82 7.96 -7.97
CA MET A 296 -5.68 8.22 -9.11
C MET A 296 -5.81 9.73 -9.35
N GLY A 297 -5.88 10.14 -10.60
CA GLY A 297 -5.98 11.55 -10.98
C GLY A 297 -5.80 11.76 -12.47
N GLU A 298 -5.56 13.02 -12.85
CA GLU A 298 -5.48 13.43 -14.25
C GLU A 298 -4.44 12.62 -15.06
N GLU A 299 -3.24 12.42 -14.53
CA GLU A 299 -2.17 11.70 -15.23
C GLU A 299 -2.57 10.25 -15.53
N THR A 300 -3.06 9.53 -14.52
CA THR A 300 -3.46 8.12 -14.64
C THR A 300 -4.69 7.97 -15.53
N ASP A 301 -5.67 8.86 -15.40
CA ASP A 301 -6.89 8.85 -16.23
C ASP A 301 -6.57 9.14 -17.71
N ARG A 302 -5.78 10.19 -17.99
CA ARG A 302 -5.37 10.53 -19.37
C ARG A 302 -4.57 9.39 -20.01
N LYS A 303 -3.67 8.79 -19.25
CA LYS A 303 -2.85 7.66 -19.71
C LYS A 303 -3.73 6.46 -20.04
N PHE A 304 -4.57 6.01 -19.11
CA PHE A 304 -5.47 4.89 -19.37
C PHE A 304 -6.38 5.18 -20.57
N PHE A 305 -6.94 6.38 -20.65
CA PHE A 305 -7.79 6.78 -21.77
C PHE A 305 -7.06 6.79 -23.13
N SER A 306 -5.75 7.07 -23.14
CA SER A 306 -4.93 7.01 -24.36
C SER A 306 -4.75 5.59 -24.90
N LEU A 307 -4.85 4.58 -24.04
CA LEU A 307 -4.72 3.17 -24.42
C LEU A 307 -6.00 2.60 -25.02
N LEU A 308 -7.16 3.23 -24.79
CA LEU A 308 -8.45 2.70 -25.22
C LEU A 308 -8.74 2.97 -26.69
N ASN A 309 -9.29 1.97 -27.37
CA ASN A 309 -9.91 2.14 -28.68
C ASN A 309 -11.21 2.93 -28.53
N ARG A 310 -11.19 4.18 -29.02
CA ARG A 310 -12.30 5.15 -28.90
C ARG A 310 -13.51 4.83 -29.77
N ASN A 311 -13.39 3.90 -30.72
CA ASN A 311 -14.46 3.57 -31.65
C ASN A 311 -15.56 2.69 -31.01
N GLU A 312 -15.34 2.11 -29.83
CA GLU A 312 -16.26 1.13 -29.22
C GLU A 312 -17.46 1.77 -28.49
N GLY A 313 -17.44 3.08 -28.20
CA GLY A 313 -18.60 3.84 -27.69
C GLY A 313 -19.23 3.36 -26.36
N ASP A 314 -18.54 2.48 -25.63
CA ASP A 314 -19.03 1.85 -24.40
C ASP A 314 -18.90 2.76 -23.15
N ASP A 315 -19.27 2.20 -22.00
CA ASP A 315 -19.25 2.89 -20.71
C ASP A 315 -17.86 3.38 -20.29
N LEU A 316 -16.78 2.70 -20.68
CA LEU A 316 -15.41 3.16 -20.39
C LEU A 316 -15.08 4.42 -21.19
N ILE A 317 -15.41 4.44 -22.49
CA ILE A 317 -15.18 5.64 -23.32
C ILE A 317 -16.01 6.81 -22.79
N ARG A 318 -17.27 6.57 -22.44
CA ARG A 318 -18.15 7.61 -21.86
C ARG A 318 -17.60 8.15 -20.55
N TYR A 319 -17.18 7.26 -19.65
CA TYR A 319 -16.61 7.64 -18.37
C TYR A 319 -15.34 8.48 -18.54
N TYR A 320 -14.38 8.02 -19.34
CA TYR A 320 -13.12 8.75 -19.52
C TYR A 320 -13.25 10.02 -20.36
N THR A 321 -14.27 10.14 -21.21
CA THR A 321 -14.62 11.40 -21.87
C THR A 321 -15.15 12.43 -20.87
N LEU A 322 -15.97 11.99 -19.91
CA LEU A 322 -16.39 12.84 -18.79
C LEU A 322 -15.18 13.25 -17.94
N MET A 323 -14.31 12.29 -17.56
CA MET A 323 -13.11 12.59 -16.78
C MET A 323 -12.20 13.59 -17.50
N ALA A 324 -12.00 13.46 -18.81
CA ALA A 324 -11.25 14.45 -19.60
C ALA A 324 -11.88 15.85 -19.51
N THR A 325 -13.21 15.95 -19.59
CA THR A 325 -13.93 17.23 -19.42
C THR A 325 -13.71 17.81 -18.03
N ILE A 326 -13.79 16.98 -16.99
CA ILE A 326 -13.54 17.38 -15.59
C ILE A 326 -12.10 17.88 -15.42
N HIS A 327 -11.11 17.18 -15.99
CA HIS A 327 -9.70 17.56 -15.90
C HIS A 327 -9.39 18.83 -16.68
N ASP A 328 -9.93 18.98 -17.90
CA ASP A 328 -9.66 20.14 -18.77
C ASP A 328 -10.30 21.44 -18.25
N LYS A 329 -11.51 21.37 -17.70
CA LYS A 329 -12.26 22.55 -17.22
C LYS A 329 -12.17 22.78 -15.71
N GLY A 330 -11.84 21.74 -14.96
CA GLY A 330 -11.89 21.73 -13.50
C GLY A 330 -13.30 21.46 -12.96
N PHE A 331 -13.38 20.84 -11.78
CA PHE A 331 -14.65 20.47 -11.14
C PHE A 331 -15.49 21.68 -10.68
N VAL A 332 -14.89 22.87 -10.58
CA VAL A 332 -15.58 24.11 -10.16
C VAL A 332 -16.36 24.79 -11.30
N HIS A 333 -16.09 24.42 -12.56
CA HIS A 333 -16.72 25.02 -13.72
C HIS A 333 -18.16 24.52 -13.90
N GLU A 334 -19.09 25.42 -14.28
CA GLU A 334 -20.52 25.10 -14.45
C GLU A 334 -20.73 23.99 -15.50
N ASP A 335 -20.12 24.11 -16.69
CA ASP A 335 -20.15 23.05 -17.71
C ASP A 335 -19.76 21.66 -17.19
N THR A 336 -18.82 21.58 -16.24
CA THR A 336 -18.38 20.31 -15.65
C THR A 336 -19.47 19.73 -14.78
N LEU A 337 -20.11 20.56 -13.95
CA LEU A 337 -21.24 20.15 -13.11
C LEU A 337 -22.41 19.65 -13.96
N ASP A 338 -22.73 20.35 -15.05
CA ASP A 338 -23.77 19.95 -16.00
C ASP A 338 -23.44 18.61 -16.67
N ALA A 339 -22.19 18.44 -17.11
CA ALA A 339 -21.73 17.18 -17.70
C ALA A 339 -21.80 16.02 -16.69
N VAL A 340 -21.41 16.26 -15.44
CA VAL A 340 -21.50 15.26 -14.36
C VAL A 340 -22.95 14.89 -14.08
N ASN A 341 -23.86 15.86 -13.99
CA ASN A 341 -25.29 15.61 -13.76
C ASN A 341 -25.91 14.82 -14.93
N ALA A 342 -25.61 15.23 -16.17
CA ALA A 342 -26.09 14.56 -17.38
C ALA A 342 -25.57 13.12 -17.49
N PHE A 343 -24.34 12.85 -17.07
CA PHE A 343 -23.80 11.49 -17.02
C PHE A 343 -24.41 10.67 -15.88
N TYR A 344 -24.43 11.23 -14.67
CA TYR A 344 -24.85 10.53 -13.46
C TYR A 344 -26.30 10.02 -13.54
N SER A 345 -27.17 10.83 -14.14
CA SER A 345 -28.59 10.50 -14.36
C SER A 345 -28.84 9.37 -15.36
N GLN A 346 -27.85 8.99 -16.18
CA GLN A 346 -27.98 7.89 -17.15
C GLN A 346 -27.82 6.51 -16.52
N TYR A 347 -27.27 6.43 -15.31
CA TYR A 347 -27.00 5.17 -14.62
C TYR A 347 -27.74 5.11 -13.29
N GLU A 348 -28.00 3.90 -12.81
CA GLU A 348 -28.60 3.72 -11.49
C GLU A 348 -27.70 4.34 -10.41
N GLY A 349 -28.30 4.93 -9.37
CA GLY A 349 -27.55 5.59 -8.28
C GLY A 349 -26.57 4.65 -7.56
N MET A 350 -26.88 3.35 -7.49
CA MET A 350 -26.03 2.31 -6.88
C MET A 350 -25.09 1.60 -7.87
N SER A 351 -25.06 2.02 -9.14
CA SER A 351 -24.14 1.45 -10.12
C SER A 351 -22.68 1.72 -9.74
N VAL A 352 -21.80 0.78 -10.08
CA VAL A 352 -20.36 0.88 -9.77
C VAL A 352 -19.73 2.08 -10.48
N ILE A 353 -20.17 2.39 -11.70
CA ILE A 353 -19.67 3.54 -12.49
C ILE A 353 -20.00 4.88 -11.82
N ASN A 354 -21.23 5.05 -11.32
CA ASN A 354 -21.62 6.25 -10.57
C ASN A 354 -20.86 6.32 -9.24
N GLU A 355 -20.57 5.19 -8.60
CA GLU A 355 -19.71 5.18 -7.41
C GLU A 355 -18.27 5.59 -7.71
N CYS A 356 -17.68 5.12 -8.81
CA CYS A 356 -16.37 5.57 -9.28
C CYS A 356 -16.34 7.08 -9.54
N LEU A 357 -17.38 7.64 -10.17
CA LEU A 357 -17.49 9.08 -10.41
C LEU A 357 -17.54 9.87 -9.09
N ARG A 358 -18.36 9.41 -8.13
CA ARG A 358 -18.42 10.04 -6.79
C ARG A 358 -17.06 10.00 -6.09
N LEU A 359 -16.37 8.86 -6.13
CA LEU A 359 -15.05 8.72 -5.51
C LEU A 359 -14.00 9.61 -6.19
N ALA A 360 -14.02 9.72 -7.52
CA ALA A 360 -13.14 10.59 -8.27
C ALA A 360 -13.31 12.06 -7.86
N ILE A 361 -14.55 12.57 -7.87
CA ILE A 361 -14.87 13.95 -7.45
C ILE A 361 -14.50 14.17 -5.98
N LEU A 362 -14.77 13.19 -5.11
CA LEU A 362 -14.42 13.30 -3.70
C LEU A 362 -12.89 13.39 -3.49
N GLN A 363 -12.10 12.65 -4.27
CA GLN A 363 -10.65 12.76 -4.20
C GLN A 363 -10.17 14.14 -4.68
N MET A 364 -10.79 14.72 -5.71
CA MET A 364 -10.50 16.10 -6.11
C MET A 364 -10.81 17.10 -4.99
N PHE A 365 -11.95 16.92 -4.30
CA PHE A 365 -12.30 17.76 -3.14
C PHE A 365 -11.24 17.64 -2.04
N ARG A 366 -10.87 16.40 -1.69
CA ARG A 366 -9.84 16.13 -0.68
C ARG A 366 -8.53 16.79 -1.04
N ASN A 367 -8.03 16.59 -2.27
CA ASN A 367 -6.77 17.16 -2.73
C ASN A 367 -6.74 18.68 -2.62
N VAL A 368 -7.83 19.37 -2.98
CA VAL A 368 -7.91 20.83 -2.83
C VAL A 368 -7.91 21.21 -1.35
N VAL A 369 -8.79 20.63 -0.53
CA VAL A 369 -8.92 21.02 0.89
C VAL A 369 -7.65 20.71 1.69
N THR A 370 -6.96 19.60 1.42
CA THR A 370 -5.71 19.25 2.10
C THR A 370 -4.56 20.20 1.76
N ASN A 371 -4.57 20.76 0.54
CA ASN A 371 -3.54 21.67 0.07
C ASN A 371 -3.79 23.14 0.45
N LEU A 372 -4.97 23.47 0.98
CA LEU A 372 -5.24 24.81 1.50
C LEU A 372 -4.49 25.07 2.82
N SER A 373 -3.83 26.23 2.87
CA SER A 373 -3.28 26.80 4.10
C SER A 373 -4.37 27.50 4.92
N GLU A 374 -4.11 27.69 6.21
CA GLU A 374 -5.08 28.31 7.12
C GLU A 374 -5.49 29.74 6.71
N PRO A 375 -4.58 30.60 6.19
CA PRO A 375 -4.96 31.91 5.67
C PRO A 375 -5.87 31.87 4.43
N GLU A 376 -5.92 30.76 3.69
CA GLU A 376 -6.75 30.59 2.49
C GLU A 376 -8.17 30.11 2.81
N TYR A 377 -8.61 30.21 4.07
CA TYR A 377 -9.95 29.85 4.48
C TYR A 377 -11.09 30.55 3.70
N PRO A 378 -10.95 31.79 3.15
CA PRO A 378 -12.01 32.36 2.33
C PRO A 378 -12.29 31.51 1.09
N SER A 379 -11.24 31.06 0.40
CA SER A 379 -11.32 30.18 -0.77
C SER A 379 -12.02 28.86 -0.44
N PHE A 380 -11.75 28.29 0.75
CA PHE A 380 -12.45 27.10 1.23
C PHE A 380 -13.98 27.31 1.30
N PHE A 381 -14.42 28.44 1.87
CA PHE A 381 -15.85 28.73 2.00
C PHE A 381 -16.52 29.08 0.65
N GLU A 382 -15.77 29.56 -0.34
CA GLU A 382 -16.26 29.69 -1.71
C GLU A 382 -16.50 28.32 -2.35
N LEU A 383 -15.55 27.38 -2.18
CA LEU A 383 -15.65 26.02 -2.68
C LEU A 383 -16.80 25.22 -2.06
N LEU A 384 -17.23 25.56 -0.84
CA LEU A 384 -18.30 24.84 -0.16
C LEU A 384 -19.63 24.86 -0.95
N ARG A 385 -19.89 25.94 -1.70
CA ARG A 385 -21.05 26.01 -2.61
C ARG A 385 -20.95 24.99 -3.74
N VAL A 386 -19.77 24.83 -4.31
CA VAL A 386 -19.50 23.83 -5.35
C VAL A 386 -19.71 22.43 -4.77
N PHE A 387 -19.19 22.16 -3.58
CA PHE A 387 -19.38 20.86 -2.92
C PHE A 387 -20.87 20.56 -2.69
N ASN A 388 -21.65 21.56 -2.25
CA ASN A 388 -23.09 21.42 -2.07
C ASN A 388 -23.82 21.10 -3.38
N ASN A 389 -23.41 21.71 -4.50
CA ASN A 389 -23.97 21.39 -5.81
C ASN A 389 -23.74 19.94 -6.20
N TYR A 390 -22.54 19.40 -5.99
CA TYR A 390 -22.27 17.97 -6.23
C TYR A 390 -23.04 17.04 -5.29
N MET A 391 -23.17 17.40 -4.00
CA MET A 391 -24.00 16.64 -3.06
C MET A 391 -25.46 16.58 -3.52
N ASN A 392 -26.00 17.69 -4.03
CA ASN A 392 -27.35 17.73 -4.58
C ASN A 392 -27.49 16.89 -5.86
N VAL A 393 -26.50 16.95 -6.76
CA VAL A 393 -26.49 16.12 -7.99
C VAL A 393 -26.44 14.63 -7.64
N PHE A 394 -25.60 14.24 -6.69
CA PHE A 394 -25.41 12.83 -6.37
C PHE A 394 -26.51 12.27 -5.44
N GLY A 395 -27.05 13.07 -4.53
CA GLY A 395 -28.05 12.66 -3.55
C GLY A 395 -27.62 11.43 -2.74
N ASN A 396 -26.31 11.31 -2.45
CA ASN A 396 -25.73 10.09 -1.89
C ASN A 396 -25.20 10.33 -0.46
N SER A 397 -25.85 9.70 0.51
CA SER A 397 -25.51 9.91 1.93
C SER A 397 -24.06 9.57 2.30
N ALA A 398 -23.42 8.60 1.66
CA ALA A 398 -22.02 8.26 1.95
C ALA A 398 -21.08 9.36 1.46
N PHE A 399 -21.26 9.84 0.23
CA PHE A 399 -20.52 10.97 -0.33
C PHE A 399 -20.69 12.23 0.52
N ASP A 400 -21.92 12.52 0.96
CA ASP A 400 -22.21 13.69 1.81
C ASP A 400 -21.51 13.59 3.17
N GLN A 401 -21.50 12.39 3.78
CA GLN A 401 -20.82 12.15 5.05
C GLN A 401 -19.29 12.30 4.94
N GLU A 402 -18.70 11.80 3.86
CA GLU A 402 -17.26 11.94 3.64
C GLU A 402 -16.87 13.40 3.34
N THR A 403 -17.67 14.11 2.55
CA THR A 403 -17.50 15.55 2.28
C THR A 403 -17.60 16.37 3.57
N LYS A 404 -18.61 16.08 4.40
CA LYS A 404 -18.77 16.66 5.73
C LYS A 404 -17.54 16.40 6.61
N GLY A 405 -17.06 15.16 6.66
CA GLY A 405 -15.89 14.77 7.46
C GLY A 405 -14.67 15.60 7.12
N MET A 406 -14.33 15.65 5.82
CA MET A 406 -13.24 16.45 5.28
C MET A 406 -13.37 17.94 5.63
N CYS A 407 -14.56 18.52 5.43
CA CYS A 407 -14.82 19.93 5.74
C CYS A 407 -14.66 20.24 7.24
N LEU A 408 -15.14 19.34 8.12
CA LEU A 408 -15.00 19.48 9.56
C LEU A 408 -13.54 19.39 10.02
N ASP A 409 -12.74 18.52 9.41
CA ASP A 409 -11.32 18.40 9.73
C ASP A 409 -10.56 19.69 9.38
N PHE A 410 -10.88 20.31 8.25
CA PHE A 410 -10.31 21.62 7.89
C PHE A 410 -10.76 22.73 8.87
N VAL A 411 -12.03 22.79 9.27
CA VAL A 411 -12.50 23.75 10.28
C VAL A 411 -11.78 23.56 11.62
N ARG A 412 -11.55 22.31 12.04
CA ARG A 412 -10.76 22.04 13.26
C ARG A 412 -9.32 22.53 13.12
N LYS A 413 -8.69 22.37 11.95
CA LYS A 413 -7.35 22.93 11.65
C LYS A 413 -7.36 24.46 11.80
N LEU A 414 -8.34 25.14 11.22
CA LEU A 414 -8.48 26.60 11.34
C LEU A 414 -8.67 27.06 12.80
N MET A 415 -9.52 26.38 13.56
CA MET A 415 -9.75 26.70 14.98
C MET A 415 -8.51 26.48 15.86
N ALA A 416 -7.63 25.53 15.49
CA ALA A 416 -6.37 25.28 16.17
C ALA A 416 -5.30 26.33 15.85
N PHE A 417 -5.34 26.88 14.63
CA PHE A 417 -4.45 27.94 14.15
C PHE A 417 -4.86 29.32 14.70
N TYR A 418 -6.13 29.72 14.47
CA TYR A 418 -6.71 30.96 14.98
C TYR A 418 -7.21 30.79 16.42
N ARG A 419 -6.29 30.71 17.37
CA ARG A 419 -6.61 30.43 18.79
C ARG A 419 -7.34 31.57 19.48
N ASP A 420 -7.06 32.81 19.08
CA ASP A 420 -7.73 33.97 19.66
C ASP A 420 -9.16 34.05 19.15
N LYS A 421 -10.10 33.70 20.03
CA LYS A 421 -11.53 33.75 19.73
C LYS A 421 -12.04 35.17 19.46
N ARG A 422 -11.28 36.22 19.76
CA ARG A 422 -11.64 37.61 19.46
C ARG A 422 -11.03 38.13 18.17
N SER A 423 -10.12 37.37 17.55
CA SER A 423 -9.56 37.71 16.26
C SER A 423 -10.66 37.85 15.20
N LYS A 424 -10.39 38.70 14.21
CA LYS A 424 -11.29 38.93 13.09
C LYS A 424 -11.55 37.62 12.35
N GLU A 425 -10.48 36.89 12.06
CA GLU A 425 -10.47 35.64 11.30
C GLU A 425 -11.31 34.57 11.99
N TYR A 426 -11.14 34.38 13.31
CA TYR A 426 -11.95 33.41 14.06
C TYR A 426 -13.45 33.75 14.01
N GLN A 427 -13.82 35.03 14.11
CA GLN A 427 -15.22 35.45 14.03
C GLN A 427 -15.80 35.28 12.62
N GLU A 428 -15.00 35.52 11.59
CA GLU A 428 -15.36 35.29 10.19
C GLU A 428 -15.58 33.79 9.93
N ILE A 429 -14.65 32.93 10.35
CA ILE A 429 -14.79 31.47 10.27
C ILE A 429 -16.03 31.00 11.01
N LYS A 430 -16.24 31.48 12.25
CA LYS A 430 -17.43 31.12 13.04
C LYS A 430 -18.71 31.51 12.31
N ARG A 431 -18.77 32.72 11.75
CA ARG A 431 -19.94 33.19 11.01
C ARG A 431 -20.18 32.36 9.75
N ALA A 432 -19.13 32.06 8.99
CA ALA A 432 -19.20 31.26 7.77
C ALA A 432 -19.68 29.83 8.07
N VAL A 433 -19.10 29.17 9.08
CA VAL A 433 -19.55 27.83 9.53
C VAL A 433 -21.00 27.86 10.00
N SER A 434 -21.39 28.84 10.83
CA SER A 434 -22.78 28.93 11.32
C SER A 434 -23.82 29.10 10.22
N SER A 435 -23.45 29.70 9.09
CA SER A 435 -24.34 29.85 7.95
C SER A 435 -24.27 28.63 7.04
N GLN A 436 -23.08 28.38 6.48
CA GLN A 436 -22.92 27.48 5.34
C GLN A 436 -22.95 26.00 5.73
N PHE A 437 -22.49 25.63 6.94
CA PHE A 437 -22.56 24.23 7.38
C PHE A 437 -23.98 23.82 7.78
N VAL A 438 -24.82 24.78 8.18
CA VAL A 438 -26.25 24.53 8.39
C VAL A 438 -26.95 24.39 7.04
N GLU A 439 -26.64 25.27 6.09
CA GLU A 439 -27.17 25.21 4.71
C GLU A 439 -26.82 23.89 4.00
N CYS A 440 -25.58 23.40 4.17
CA CYS A 440 -25.14 22.11 3.62
C CYS A 440 -25.66 20.89 4.42
N ASN A 441 -26.49 21.09 5.45
CA ASN A 441 -26.92 20.04 6.39
C ASN A 441 -25.77 19.27 7.06
N PHE A 442 -24.59 19.88 7.18
CA PHE A 442 -23.45 19.29 7.87
C PHE A 442 -23.65 19.31 9.38
N LEU A 443 -24.18 20.39 9.93
CA LEU A 443 -24.41 20.54 11.36
C LEU A 443 -25.76 21.21 11.59
N THR A 444 -26.44 20.80 12.66
CA THR A 444 -27.56 21.56 13.19
C THR A 444 -27.06 22.86 13.85
N GLU A 445 -27.94 23.86 13.97
CA GLU A 445 -27.62 25.11 14.70
C GLU A 445 -27.08 24.83 16.10
N ARG A 446 -27.64 23.83 16.79
CA ARG A 446 -27.20 23.41 18.12
C ARG A 446 -25.77 22.87 18.10
N GLU A 447 -25.44 22.00 17.15
CA GLU A 447 -24.09 21.42 17.03
C GLU A 447 -23.05 22.48 16.67
N VAL A 448 -23.40 23.46 15.82
CA VAL A 448 -22.52 24.61 15.54
C VAL A 448 -22.23 25.39 16.82
N VAL A 449 -23.25 25.68 17.64
CA VAL A 449 -23.04 26.38 18.91
C VAL A 449 -22.12 25.58 19.83
N GLU A 450 -22.32 24.26 19.94
CA GLU A 450 -21.44 23.37 20.71
C GLU A 450 -19.99 23.35 20.18
N LEU A 451 -19.79 23.36 18.86
CA LEU A 451 -18.47 23.38 18.23
C LEU A 451 -17.63 24.57 18.69
N PHE A 452 -18.24 25.76 18.78
CA PHE A 452 -17.53 26.98 19.17
C PHE A 452 -17.56 27.30 20.67
N LYS A 453 -18.31 26.54 21.49
CA LYS A 453 -18.38 26.72 22.94
C LYS A 453 -17.00 26.55 23.60
N ILE A 454 -16.76 27.33 24.65
CA ILE A 454 -15.56 27.21 25.48
C ILE A 454 -15.81 26.07 26.48
N LYS A 455 -15.04 24.97 26.40
CA LYS A 455 -14.98 23.99 27.49
C LYS A 455 -14.34 24.69 28.70
N ARG A 456 -15.14 24.99 29.73
CA ARG A 456 -14.61 25.52 31.00
C ARG A 456 -13.61 24.51 31.57
N LYS A 457 -12.42 24.97 32.00
CA LYS A 457 -11.51 24.13 32.80
C LYS A 457 -12.30 23.60 34.00
N LYS A 458 -12.27 22.28 34.23
CA LYS A 458 -12.75 21.74 35.50
C LYS A 458 -11.94 22.43 36.60
N LYS A 459 -12.62 23.10 37.54
CA LYS A 459 -11.96 23.55 38.77
C LYS A 459 -11.35 22.30 39.40
N GLU A 460 -10.06 22.36 39.73
CA GLU A 460 -9.46 21.39 40.63
C GLU A 460 -10.36 21.32 41.86
N LYS A 461 -10.76 20.10 42.24
CA LYS A 461 -11.45 19.91 43.51
C LYS A 461 -10.45 20.37 44.56
N ALA A 462 -10.77 21.43 45.28
CA ALA A 462 -10.06 21.74 46.52
C ALA A 462 -10.17 20.50 47.41
N GLU A 463 -9.01 19.97 47.83
CA GLU A 463 -8.90 18.81 48.72
C GLU A 463 -9.61 19.04 50.05
#